data_AF-A0A525IS62-F1
#
_entry.id   AF-A0A525IS62-F1
#
_cell.length_a   1.000
_cell.length_b   1.000
_cell.length_c   1.000
_cell.angle_alpha   90.00
_cell.angle_beta   90.00
_cell.angle_gamma   90.00
#
_symmetry.space_group_name_H-M   'P 1'
#
loop_
_entity.id
_entity.type
_entity.pdbx_description
1 polymer ?
#
loop_
_entity_poly.entity_id
_entity_poly.type
_entity_poly.pdbx_seq_one_letter_code
_entity_poly.pdbx_strand_id
1 'polypeptide(L)'
;MKLSILITSAALGLSGAAGLASADTLDRNSTSICLDGSGHQKSVQCRGQDASRLNQQQDICICPGATRQVTAPLCPPGVKPPPESMDYVQARLKAISNGSVVGATWRGQPMCVSPHSG
;
A
#
# COMPACT_ATOMS: atom_id res chain seq x y z
N MET A 1 20.94 1.25 -60.50
CA MET A 1 20.75 -0.14 -60.01
C MET A 1 21.60 -0.28 -58.75
N LYS A 2 21.04 -0.08 -57.54
CA LYS A 2 20.54 -1.14 -56.63
C LYS A 2 21.59 -2.23 -56.37
N LEU A 3 22.19 -2.29 -55.17
CA LEU A 3 21.77 -3.27 -54.15
C LEU A 3 22.40 -2.98 -52.78
N SER A 4 21.53 -3.02 -51.78
CA SER A 4 21.74 -2.66 -50.39
C SER A 4 22.45 -3.76 -49.60
N ILE A 5 23.35 -3.38 -48.69
CA ILE A 5 24.01 -4.27 -47.74
C ILE A 5 23.10 -4.48 -46.52
N LEU A 6 22.84 -5.76 -46.23
CA LEU A 6 22.14 -6.28 -45.06
C LEU A 6 23.08 -6.29 -43.85
N ILE A 7 22.69 -5.66 -42.73
CA ILE A 7 23.29 -5.94 -41.41
C ILE A 7 22.18 -6.09 -40.35
N THR A 8 22.06 -7.34 -39.96
CA THR A 8 21.61 -8.00 -38.73
C THR A 8 21.46 -7.19 -37.42
N SER A 9 20.40 -7.57 -36.69
CA SER A 9 20.32 -7.74 -35.23
C SER A 9 20.08 -6.53 -34.32
N ALA A 10 18.88 -6.47 -33.74
CA ALA A 10 18.69 -6.31 -32.29
C ALA A 10 17.26 -6.70 -31.92
N ALA A 11 17.07 -7.91 -31.38
CA ALA A 11 15.85 -8.29 -30.69
C ALA A 11 15.74 -7.43 -29.42
N LEU A 12 14.76 -6.51 -29.38
CA LEU A 12 14.44 -5.79 -28.16
C LEU A 12 13.78 -6.77 -27.19
N GLY A 13 14.59 -7.22 -26.23
CA GLY A 13 14.20 -8.07 -25.13
C GLY A 13 13.14 -7.42 -24.24
N LEU A 14 12.23 -8.28 -23.80
CA LEU A 14 11.31 -8.17 -22.67
C LEU A 14 11.34 -6.85 -21.90
N SER A 15 10.35 -6.00 -22.15
CA SER A 15 9.85 -5.02 -21.18
C SER A 15 9.10 -5.76 -20.07
N GLY A 16 9.81 -6.55 -19.29
CA GLY A 16 9.34 -7.06 -18.02
C GLY A 16 9.25 -5.90 -17.05
N ALA A 17 8.10 -5.23 -16.99
CA ALA A 17 7.74 -4.40 -15.86
C ALA A 17 7.51 -5.34 -14.66
N ALA A 18 8.61 -5.84 -14.09
CA ALA A 18 8.63 -6.32 -12.73
C ALA A 18 8.37 -5.07 -11.86
N GLY A 19 7.09 -4.82 -11.61
CA GLY A 19 6.70 -3.97 -10.49
C GLY A 19 7.35 -4.60 -9.26
N LEU A 20 8.39 -3.93 -8.76
CA LEU A 20 8.99 -4.20 -7.48
C LEU A 20 7.87 -4.04 -6.46
N ALA A 21 7.20 -5.14 -6.13
CA ALA A 21 6.47 -5.25 -4.90
C ALA A 21 7.54 -5.16 -3.81
N SER A 22 7.71 -3.96 -3.27
CA SER A 22 8.43 -3.77 -2.01
C SER A 22 7.76 -4.69 -1.01
N ALA A 23 8.38 -5.84 -0.75
CA ALA A 23 8.12 -6.62 0.43
C ALA A 23 8.60 -5.77 1.61
N ASP A 24 7.72 -4.85 2.02
CA ASP A 24 7.88 -4.01 3.20
C ASP A 24 8.10 -5.00 4.35
N THR A 25 9.30 -4.98 4.92
CA THR A 25 9.62 -5.71 6.14
C THR A 25 8.53 -5.34 7.15
N LEU A 26 7.59 -6.26 7.38
CA LEU A 26 6.44 -6.10 8.28
C LEU A 26 6.95 -5.73 9.66
N ASP A 27 7.15 -4.43 9.92
CA ASP A 27 7.23 -3.90 11.27
C ASP A 27 5.89 -4.24 11.90
N ARG A 28 5.91 -5.19 12.86
CA ARG A 28 4.70 -5.69 13.53
C ARG A 28 3.92 -4.60 14.26
N ASN A 29 4.48 -3.39 14.38
CA ASN A 29 3.86 -2.25 15.00
C ASN A 29 3.25 -1.26 13.98
N SER A 30 3.32 -1.55 12.68
CA SER A 30 2.70 -0.74 11.64
C SER A 30 2.00 -1.62 10.60
N THR A 31 1.07 -1.01 9.88
CA THR A 31 0.33 -1.68 8.82
C THR A 31 0.08 -0.72 7.68
N SER A 32 -0.13 -1.28 6.49
CA SER A 32 -0.48 -0.53 5.31
C SER A 32 -1.99 -0.35 5.22
N ILE A 33 -2.45 0.90 5.15
CA ILE A 33 -3.86 1.26 4.94
C ILE A 33 -4.08 1.89 3.57
N CYS A 34 -5.31 1.78 3.07
CA CYS A 34 -5.72 2.43 1.82
C CYS A 34 -6.49 3.70 2.13
N LEU A 35 -6.04 4.84 1.61
CA LEU A 35 -6.74 6.13 1.75
C LEU A 35 -7.25 6.60 0.38
N ASP A 36 -8.48 7.12 0.31
CA ASP A 36 -8.95 7.78 -0.90
C ASP A 36 -8.37 9.20 -1.08
N GLY A 37 -8.72 9.86 -2.18
CA GLY A 37 -8.29 11.24 -2.46
C GLY A 37 -8.70 12.24 -1.36
N SER A 38 -9.80 11.96 -0.66
CA SER A 38 -10.32 12.75 0.44
C SER A 38 -9.74 12.36 1.80
N GLY A 39 -8.94 11.29 1.88
CA GLY A 39 -8.26 10.82 3.08
C GLY A 39 -9.05 9.84 3.95
N HIS A 40 -10.21 9.38 3.48
CA HIS A 40 -10.96 8.34 4.17
C HIS A 40 -10.29 6.99 3.97
N GLN A 41 -10.25 6.19 5.03
CA GLN A 41 -9.77 4.82 4.95
C GLN A 41 -10.73 3.96 4.13
N LYS A 42 -10.20 3.15 3.22
CA LYS A 42 -10.92 2.17 2.40
C LYS A 42 -10.44 0.76 2.73
N SER A 43 -11.32 -0.20 2.46
CA SER A 43 -11.01 -1.62 2.61
C SER A 43 -9.92 -2.03 1.63
N VAL A 44 -8.93 -2.77 2.13
CA VAL A 44 -7.95 -3.50 1.32
C VAL A 44 -8.68 -4.61 0.56
N GLN A 45 -8.35 -4.84 -0.71
CA GLN A 45 -8.82 -6.00 -1.46
C GLN A 45 -7.70 -7.03 -1.53
N CYS A 46 -7.84 -8.10 -0.75
CA CYS A 46 -6.94 -9.23 -0.81
C CYS A 46 -7.49 -10.24 -1.82
N ARG A 47 -6.70 -10.59 -2.83
CA ARG A 47 -7.04 -11.72 -3.71
C ARG A 47 -6.54 -13.00 -3.06
N GLY A 48 -7.41 -13.68 -2.32
CA GLY A 48 -7.18 -15.09 -1.96
C GLY A 48 -7.31 -15.93 -3.22
N GLN A 49 -6.24 -16.60 -3.64
CA GLN A 49 -6.37 -17.64 -4.66
C GLN A 49 -6.97 -18.89 -4.00
N ASP A 50 -8.00 -19.45 -4.64
CA ASP A 50 -8.73 -20.63 -4.20
C ASP A 50 -7.82 -21.71 -3.59
N ALA A 51 -8.22 -22.20 -2.41
CA ALA A 51 -7.49 -23.05 -1.49
C ALA A 51 -7.16 -24.47 -1.98
N SER A 52 -6.59 -24.68 -3.16
CA SER A 52 -6.40 -26.05 -3.70
C SER A 52 -5.05 -26.41 -4.29
N ARG A 53 -4.12 -25.49 -4.58
CA ARG A 53 -2.81 -25.89 -5.11
C ARG A 53 -1.70 -24.93 -4.69
N LEU A 54 -1.01 -25.29 -3.62
CA LEU A 54 0.45 -25.18 -3.44
C LEU A 54 1.14 -24.02 -4.19
N ASN A 55 0.76 -22.78 -3.89
CA ASN A 55 1.61 -21.63 -4.11
C ASN A 55 1.31 -20.62 -3.00
N GLN A 56 2.04 -20.74 -1.89
CA GLN A 56 1.92 -19.89 -0.68
C GLN A 56 2.44 -18.46 -0.92
N GLN A 57 2.37 -17.98 -2.16
CA GLN A 57 2.90 -16.68 -2.52
C GLN A 57 1.84 -15.63 -2.19
N GLN A 58 1.75 -15.37 -0.88
CA GLN A 58 1.25 -14.17 -0.19
C GLN A 58 -0.09 -13.64 -0.70
N ASP A 59 -1.10 -13.61 0.16
CA ASP A 59 -2.32 -12.84 -0.08
C ASP A 59 -1.94 -11.40 -0.45
N ILE A 60 -1.91 -11.09 -1.76
CA ILE A 60 -1.54 -9.77 -2.24
C ILE A 60 -2.75 -8.87 -1.99
N CYS A 61 -2.74 -8.18 -0.86
CA CYS A 61 -3.71 -7.15 -0.54
C CYS A 61 -3.32 -5.86 -1.27
N ILE A 62 -4.20 -5.40 -2.17
CA ILE A 62 -4.03 -4.16 -2.92
C ILE A 62 -5.06 -3.13 -2.51
N CYS A 63 -4.68 -1.87 -2.60
CA CYS A 63 -5.60 -0.75 -2.46
C CYS A 63 -6.40 -0.57 -3.77
N PRO A 64 -7.73 -0.81 -3.77
CA PRO A 64 -8.51 -0.76 -5.00
C PRO A 64 -8.77 0.67 -5.48
N GLY A 65 -8.86 0.85 -6.80
CA GLY A 65 -9.26 2.12 -7.42
C GLY A 65 -8.23 3.26 -7.25
N ALA A 66 -8.72 4.50 -7.16
CA ALA A 66 -7.90 5.70 -6.95
C ALA A 66 -7.57 5.93 -5.46
N THR A 67 -7.09 4.89 -4.78
CA THR A 67 -6.67 4.95 -3.39
C THR A 67 -5.15 4.87 -3.29
N ARG A 68 -4.57 5.57 -2.32
CA ARG A 68 -3.14 5.55 -2.01
C ARG A 68 -2.87 4.62 -0.85
N GLN A 69 -1.76 3.89 -0.93
CA GLN A 69 -1.26 3.07 0.16
C GLN A 69 -0.48 3.96 1.14
N VAL A 70 -0.76 3.85 2.43
CA VAL A 70 -0.12 4.65 3.49
C VAL A 70 0.25 3.75 4.66
N THR A 71 1.48 3.85 5.15
CA THR A 71 1.92 3.14 6.37
C THR A 71 1.41 3.88 7.61
N ALA A 72 0.69 3.18 8.48
CA ALA A 72 0.16 3.71 9.73
C ALA A 72 0.54 2.82 10.92
N PRO A 73 0.83 3.39 12.10
CA PRO A 73 1.13 2.61 13.29
C PRO A 73 -0.13 1.91 13.80
N LEU A 74 0.02 0.72 14.37
CA LEU A 74 -1.05 0.05 15.10
C LEU A 74 -1.27 0.71 16.45
N CYS A 75 -2.53 0.77 16.89
CA CYS A 75 -2.83 1.27 18.22
C CYS A 75 -2.28 0.29 19.28
N PRO A 76 -1.60 0.77 20.33
CA PRO A 76 -1.17 -0.07 21.44
C PRO A 76 -2.35 -0.79 22.10
N PRO A 77 -2.11 -1.92 22.79
CA PRO A 77 -3.16 -2.62 23.52
C PRO A 77 -3.93 -1.69 24.46
N GLY A 78 -5.27 -1.71 24.38
CA GLY A 78 -6.14 -0.87 25.21
C GLY A 78 -6.33 0.58 24.74
N VAL A 79 -5.59 1.03 23.72
CA VAL A 79 -5.77 2.35 23.12
C VAL A 79 -6.79 2.25 21.98
N LYS A 80 -7.85 3.06 22.05
CA LYS A 80 -8.81 3.17 20.94
C LYS A 80 -8.25 4.08 19.85
N PRO A 81 -8.39 3.72 18.56
CA PRO A 81 -8.02 4.61 17.47
C PRO A 81 -8.85 5.90 17.53
N PRO A 82 -8.31 7.02 17.03
CA PRO A 82 -9.09 8.24 16.85
C PRO A 82 -10.36 7.97 16.01
N PRO A 83 -11.48 8.60 16.34
CA PRO A 83 -12.71 8.44 15.56
C PRO A 83 -12.53 8.98 14.14
N GLU A 84 -13.09 8.26 13.15
CA GLU A 84 -13.16 8.71 11.75
C GLU A 84 -14.10 9.92 11.62
N SER A 85 -13.55 11.11 11.86
CA SER A 85 -14.20 12.40 11.70
C SER A 85 -13.55 13.18 10.55
N MET A 86 -14.26 14.16 9.98
CA MET A 86 -13.71 14.99 8.90
C MET A 86 -12.42 15.72 9.32
N ASP A 87 -12.36 16.19 10.57
CA ASP A 87 -11.17 16.84 11.12
C ASP A 87 -9.97 15.87 11.20
N TYR A 88 -10.20 14.65 11.70
CA TYR A 88 -9.17 13.61 11.73
C TYR A 88 -8.70 13.21 10.33
N VAL A 89 -9.62 13.05 9.39
CA VAL A 89 -9.33 12.71 7.99
C VAL A 89 -8.41 13.76 7.35
N GLN A 90 -8.72 15.05 7.51
CA GLN A 90 -7.88 16.13 6.99
C GLN A 90 -6.51 16.19 7.69
N ALA A 91 -6.48 16.00 9.01
CA ALA A 91 -5.23 15.97 9.75
C ALA A 91 -4.33 14.81 9.29
N ARG A 92 -4.90 13.62 9.10
CA ARG A 92 -4.20 12.45 8.57
C ARG A 92 -3.61 12.74 7.20
N LEU A 93 -4.38 13.35 6.29
CA LEU A 93 -3.87 13.73 4.97
C LEU A 93 -2.67 14.66 5.02
N LYS A 94 -2.72 15.67 5.89
CA LYS A 94 -1.63 16.65 6.06
C LYS A 94 -0.40 16.02 6.71
N ALA A 95 -0.59 15.00 7.55
CA ALA A 95 0.47 14.31 8.26
C ALA A 95 1.21 13.27 7.40
N ILE A 96 0.69 12.91 6.22
CA ILE A 96 1.38 11.96 5.35
C ILE A 96 2.72 12.55 4.90
N SER A 97 3.79 11.88 5.30
CA SER A 97 5.14 12.18 4.86
C SER A 97 5.78 10.89 4.34
N ASN A 98 6.33 10.95 3.12
CA ASN A 98 6.91 9.79 2.44
C ASN A 98 5.99 8.54 2.42
N GLY A 99 4.68 8.75 2.28
CA GLY A 99 3.70 7.66 2.27
C GLY A 99 3.41 7.06 3.66
N SER A 100 3.76 7.73 4.75
CA SER A 100 3.56 7.24 6.12
C SER A 100 2.95 8.30 7.03
N VAL A 101 2.22 7.85 8.04
CA VAL A 101 1.75 8.66 9.19
C VAL A 101 2.35 8.18 10.52
N VAL A 102 3.39 7.34 10.47
CA VAL A 102 4.10 6.88 11.67
C VAL A 102 4.72 8.09 12.40
N GLY A 103 4.50 8.15 13.71
CA GLY A 103 4.92 9.27 14.56
C GLY A 103 4.02 10.51 14.49
N ALA A 104 3.01 10.52 13.60
CA ALA A 104 2.06 11.62 13.54
C ALA A 104 1.09 11.59 14.72
N THR A 105 0.64 12.79 15.12
CA THR A 105 -0.33 12.97 16.20
C THR A 105 -1.48 13.84 15.77
N TRP A 106 -2.68 13.55 16.27
CA TRP A 106 -3.87 14.38 16.17
C TRP A 106 -4.39 14.67 17.58
N ARG A 107 -4.54 15.96 17.92
CA ARG A 107 -5.00 16.41 19.26
C ARG A 107 -4.22 15.80 20.43
N GLY A 108 -2.91 15.63 20.25
CA GLY A 108 -2.03 15.02 21.26
C GLY A 108 -2.13 13.50 21.37
N GLN A 109 -2.92 12.84 20.53
CA GLN A 109 -3.02 11.38 20.45
C GLN A 109 -2.31 10.85 19.19
N PRO A 110 -1.70 9.65 19.23
CA PRO A 110 -1.08 9.07 18.05
C PRO A 110 -2.13 8.78 16.97
N MET A 111 -1.79 9.07 15.71
CA MET A 111 -2.58 8.65 14.55
C MET A 111 -2.35 7.17 14.31
N CYS A 112 -3.07 6.33 15.05
CA CYS A 112 -2.96 4.88 14.97
C CYS A 112 -4.24 4.26 14.40
N VAL A 113 -4.10 3.05 13.85
CA VAL A 113 -5.21 2.25 13.35
C VAL A 113 -5.38 0.98 14.17
N SER A 114 -6.61 0.48 14.24
CA SER A 114 -6.84 -0.84 14.83
C SER A 114 -6.07 -1.90 14.04
N PRO A 115 -5.50 -2.92 14.71
CA PRO A 115 -5.03 -4.12 14.03
C PRO A 115 -6.20 -4.67 13.20
N HIS A 116 -5.97 -4.88 11.91
CA HIS A 116 -6.94 -5.59 11.08
C HIS A 116 -7.01 -7.00 11.66
N SER A 117 -8.10 -7.33 12.35
CA SER A 117 -8.47 -8.73 12.55
C SER A 117 -8.89 -9.23 11.17
N GLY A 118 -7.93 -9.80 10.44
CA GLY A 118 -8.25 -10.61 9.26
C GLY A 118 -9.19 -11.75 9.64
#